data_AF-A0A0P1EJG6-F1
#
_entry.id   AF-A0A0P1EJG6-F1
#
_cell.length_a   1.000
_cell.length_b   1.000
_cell.length_c   1.000
_cell.angle_alpha   90.00
_cell.angle_beta   90.00
_cell.angle_gamma   90.00
#
_symmetry.space_group_name_H-M   'P 1'
#
loop_
_entity.id
_entity.type
_entity.pdbx_description
1 polymer ?
#
loop_
_entity_poly.entity_id
_entity_poly.type
_entity_poly.pdbx_seq_one_letter_code
_entity_poly.pdbx_strand_id
1 'polypeptide(L)'
;MTETSLTYPGGFAYMMERYEGRRDPFDFGPEDLPAVDVNLGVLREAIVPERAAQKGPADPNTSWVRKRRQIAEEFVGLSELAFLNAQLISNLRKRAYPAQAPALFRRIWAEEADHLLGTLNLRWLVSSVQTFADHGETAAQREAGQGLRMLFGMMKLYEFERSFGGLDPSKEHGFGKRVKTRLPLDMEPFSLLHGGLDINVIAPVWELSQKDPVIAPLAEHLLQELIAERGGVFRRLAQMRAKKARQQARK
;
A
#
# COMPACT_ATOMS: atom_id res chain seq x y z
N MET A 1 11.68 -39.12 13.21
CA MET A 1 11.16 -37.74 13.38
C MET A 1 11.04 -37.15 11.99
N THR A 2 9.82 -36.97 11.48
CA THR A 2 9.62 -36.29 10.20
C THR A 2 9.96 -34.82 10.40
N GLU A 3 11.06 -34.38 9.81
CA GLU A 3 11.47 -32.99 9.81
C GLU A 3 10.28 -32.16 9.28
N THR A 4 9.74 -31.28 10.12
CA THR A 4 8.58 -30.48 9.73
C THR A 4 9.04 -29.51 8.66
N SER A 5 8.67 -29.75 7.40
CA SER A 5 8.98 -28.85 6.30
C SER A 5 8.24 -27.53 6.50
N LEU A 6 8.98 -26.48 6.84
CA LEU A 6 8.46 -25.12 7.00
C LEU A 6 8.38 -24.43 5.63
N THR A 7 7.35 -23.60 5.44
CA THR A 7 7.22 -22.74 4.24
C THR A 7 8.42 -21.80 4.06
N TYR A 8 9.00 -21.33 5.17
CA TYR A 8 10.19 -20.50 5.18
C TYR A 8 11.35 -21.31 5.79
N PRO A 9 12.43 -21.59 5.04
CA PRO A 9 13.58 -22.32 5.57
C PRO A 9 14.16 -21.60 6.79
N GLY A 10 14.28 -22.26 7.95
CA GLY A 10 14.72 -21.61 9.18
C GLY A 10 13.65 -20.79 9.92
N GLY A 11 12.39 -20.86 9.49
CA GLY A 11 11.24 -20.27 10.19
C GLY A 11 11.31 -18.75 10.33
N PHE A 12 10.98 -18.24 11.51
CA PHE A 12 10.93 -16.79 11.76
C PHE A 12 12.29 -16.10 11.65
N ALA A 13 13.40 -16.80 11.92
CA ALA A 13 14.73 -16.20 11.80
C ALA A 13 15.02 -15.77 10.35
N TYR A 14 14.74 -16.64 9.38
CA TYR A 14 14.86 -16.32 7.95
C TYR A 14 13.91 -15.20 7.52
N MET A 15 12.67 -15.21 8.03
CA MET A 15 11.72 -14.14 7.75
C MET A 15 12.24 -12.79 8.24
N MET A 16 12.77 -12.75 9.47
CA MET A 16 13.32 -11.54 10.05
C MET A 16 14.59 -11.08 9.31
N GLU A 17 15.48 -11.98 8.92
CA GLU A 17 16.64 -11.63 8.10
C GLU A 17 16.22 -10.98 6.77
N ARG A 18 15.26 -11.59 6.05
CA ARG A 18 14.75 -11.03 4.79
C ARG A 18 14.00 -9.72 4.98
N TYR A 19 13.26 -9.59 6.08
CA TYR A 19 12.54 -8.38 6.44
C TYR A 19 13.52 -7.24 6.76
N GLU A 20 14.56 -7.52 7.54
CA GLU A 20 15.57 -6.55 7.95
C GLU A 20 16.52 -6.16 6.82
N GLY A 21 16.89 -7.09 5.93
CA GLY A 21 17.85 -6.83 4.84
C GLY A 21 17.41 -5.78 3.80
N ARG A 22 16.17 -5.28 3.87
CA ARG A 22 15.68 -4.15 3.04
C ARG A 22 15.57 -2.83 3.80
N ARG A 23 15.80 -2.85 5.11
CA ARG A 23 15.55 -1.74 6.04
C ARG A 23 16.82 -0.99 6.44
N ASP A 24 17.97 -1.32 5.86
CA ASP A 24 19.19 -0.55 6.05
C ASP A 24 18.96 0.93 5.75
N PRO A 25 19.41 1.84 6.64
CA PRO A 25 19.29 3.28 6.44
C PRO A 25 19.92 3.72 5.12
N PHE A 26 19.41 4.82 4.57
CA PHE A 26 20.16 5.47 3.51
C PHE A 26 21.39 6.16 4.10
N ASP A 27 22.45 6.15 3.31
CA ASP A 27 23.64 6.93 3.52
C ASP A 27 23.37 8.32 2.94
N PHE A 28 23.55 9.34 3.77
CA PHE A 28 23.42 10.76 3.45
C PHE A 28 24.82 11.39 3.53
N GLY A 29 25.12 12.30 2.62
CA GLY A 29 26.31 13.15 2.64
C GLY A 29 25.89 14.60 2.95
N PRO A 30 26.15 15.57 2.07
CA PRO A 30 25.70 16.96 2.28
C PRO A 30 24.19 17.16 2.07
N GLU A 31 23.47 16.16 1.59
CA GLU A 31 22.03 16.21 1.33
C GLU A 31 21.24 16.05 2.62
N ASP A 32 20.04 16.64 2.67
CA ASP A 32 19.09 16.42 3.75
C ASP A 32 17.64 16.47 3.22
N LEU A 33 16.69 16.01 4.02
CA LEU A 33 15.27 16.29 3.80
C LEU A 33 14.95 17.72 4.27
N PRO A 34 13.96 18.40 3.64
CA PRO A 34 13.52 19.72 4.10
C PRO A 34 13.16 19.73 5.59
N ALA A 35 13.36 20.88 6.23
CA ALA A 35 12.93 21.09 7.61
C ALA A 35 11.41 20.97 7.77
N VAL A 36 10.94 20.71 9.00
CA VAL A 36 9.51 20.51 9.27
C VAL A 36 8.68 21.74 8.92
N ASP A 37 9.25 22.94 9.02
CA ASP A 37 8.63 24.25 8.75
C ASP A 37 8.74 24.71 7.29
N VAL A 38 9.25 23.86 6.38
CA VAL A 38 9.32 24.19 4.95
C VAL A 38 7.96 24.66 4.41
N ASN A 39 7.97 25.66 3.53
CA ASN A 39 6.75 26.16 2.91
C ASN A 39 6.19 25.14 1.91
N LEU A 40 5.15 24.40 2.32
CA LEU A 40 4.53 23.36 1.50
C LEU A 40 3.84 23.93 0.25
N GLY A 41 3.33 25.16 0.30
CA GLY A 41 2.72 25.83 -0.85
C GLY A 41 3.73 26.05 -1.98
N VAL A 42 4.98 26.42 -1.65
CA VAL A 42 6.06 26.55 -2.65
C VAL A 42 6.38 25.20 -3.29
N LEU A 43 6.43 24.12 -2.50
CA LEU A 43 6.68 22.77 -3.02
C LEU A 43 5.51 22.21 -3.83
N ARG A 44 4.28 22.61 -3.48
CA ARG A 44 3.07 22.26 -4.21
C ARG A 44 3.07 22.85 -5.62
N GLU A 45 3.49 24.11 -5.73
CA GLU A 45 3.52 24.86 -6.99
C GLU A 45 4.77 24.55 -7.85
N ALA A 46 5.89 24.20 -7.21
CA ALA A 46 7.10 23.79 -7.90
C ALA A 46 6.93 22.43 -8.58
N ILE A 47 7.52 22.26 -9.75
CA ILE A 47 7.46 21.01 -10.54
C ILE A 47 8.83 20.34 -10.55
N VAL A 48 8.84 19.02 -10.38
CA VAL A 48 10.06 18.21 -10.48
C VAL A 48 10.60 18.28 -11.92
N PRO A 49 11.81 18.80 -12.13
CA PRO A 49 12.39 18.91 -13.47
C PRO A 49 12.99 17.58 -13.94
N GLU A 50 13.12 17.39 -15.26
CA GLU A 50 13.77 16.20 -15.86
C GLU A 50 15.16 15.91 -15.28
N ARG A 51 15.94 16.96 -15.01
CA ARG A 51 17.29 16.84 -14.41
C ARG A 51 17.28 16.11 -13.06
N ALA A 52 16.16 16.07 -12.34
CA ALA A 52 16.05 15.35 -11.07
C ALA A 52 16.17 13.83 -11.23
N ALA A 53 15.81 13.30 -12.40
CA ALA A 53 15.94 11.88 -12.75
C ALA A 53 17.31 11.54 -13.38
N GLN A 54 18.21 12.51 -13.52
CA GLN A 54 19.51 12.36 -14.17
C GLN A 54 20.65 12.44 -13.16
N LYS A 55 21.77 11.77 -13.45
CA LYS A 55 22.99 11.88 -12.62
C LYS A 55 23.73 13.16 -12.99
N GLY A 56 23.86 14.07 -12.03
CA GLY A 56 24.70 15.25 -12.16
C GLY A 56 26.19 14.93 -12.01
N PRO A 57 27.09 15.76 -12.59
CA PRO A 57 28.54 15.57 -12.47
C PRO A 57 29.06 15.81 -11.05
N ALA A 58 28.36 16.62 -10.25
CA ALA A 58 28.71 16.95 -8.86
C ALA A 58 27.84 16.21 -7.83
N ASP A 59 27.00 15.27 -8.26
CA ASP A 59 26.13 14.52 -7.35
C ASP A 59 26.98 13.67 -6.38
N PRO A 60 26.73 13.76 -5.06
CA PRO A 60 27.40 12.89 -4.10
C PRO A 60 27.11 11.41 -4.40
N ASN A 61 28.06 10.53 -4.10
CA ASN A 61 27.92 9.09 -4.33
C ASN A 61 27.21 8.36 -3.17
N THR A 62 26.11 8.93 -2.68
CA THR A 62 25.37 8.42 -1.52
C THR A 62 24.24 7.48 -1.96
N SER A 63 23.82 6.57 -1.08
CA SER A 63 22.65 5.73 -1.39
C SER A 63 21.35 6.53 -1.41
N TRP A 64 21.31 7.66 -0.68
CA TRP A 64 20.19 8.59 -0.73
C TRP A 64 20.03 9.27 -2.10
N VAL A 65 21.08 9.85 -2.69
CA VAL A 65 20.98 10.47 -4.03
C VAL A 65 20.55 9.47 -5.09
N ARG A 66 21.08 8.24 -5.04
CA ARG A 66 20.65 7.17 -5.97
C ARG A 66 19.16 6.88 -5.82
N LYS A 67 18.65 6.79 -4.58
CA LYS A 67 17.23 6.57 -4.32
C LYS A 67 16.38 7.76 -4.76
N ARG A 68 16.76 8.98 -4.41
CA ARG A 68 16.04 10.22 -4.78
C ARG A 68 15.90 10.33 -6.30
N ARG A 69 16.97 10.04 -7.06
CA ARG A 69 16.93 10.01 -8.53
C ARG A 69 16.00 8.93 -9.07
N GLN A 70 16.08 7.71 -8.52
CA GLN A 70 15.17 6.63 -8.92
C GLN A 70 13.70 7.01 -8.69
N ILE A 71 13.39 7.67 -7.56
CA ILE A 71 12.03 8.16 -7.32
C ILE A 71 11.68 9.20 -8.37
N ALA A 72 12.58 10.16 -8.67
CA ALA A 72 12.32 11.23 -9.62
C ALA A 72 11.90 10.74 -11.02
N GLU A 73 12.36 9.56 -11.47
CA GLU A 73 11.94 8.92 -12.74
C GLU A 73 10.40 8.83 -12.89
N GLU A 74 9.67 8.71 -11.78
CA GLU A 74 8.20 8.62 -11.76
C GLU A 74 7.51 9.95 -11.41
N PHE A 75 8.28 10.99 -11.07
CA PHE A 75 7.75 12.26 -10.56
C PHE A 75 8.08 13.47 -11.42
N VAL A 76 8.91 13.34 -12.47
CA VAL A 76 9.11 14.42 -13.45
C VAL A 76 7.75 14.94 -13.93
N GLY A 77 7.57 16.25 -13.89
CA GLY A 77 6.31 16.90 -14.28
C GLY A 77 5.23 16.93 -13.19
N LEU A 78 5.42 16.27 -12.05
CA LEU A 78 4.56 16.38 -10.88
C LEU A 78 5.10 17.42 -9.89
N SER A 79 4.28 17.81 -8.91
CA SER A 79 4.71 18.75 -7.86
C SER A 79 5.90 18.22 -7.05
N GLU A 80 6.80 19.11 -6.62
CA GLU A 80 7.87 18.75 -5.69
C GLU A 80 7.34 18.24 -4.34
N LEU A 81 6.13 18.67 -3.94
CA LEU A 81 5.44 18.15 -2.75
C LEU A 81 5.12 16.65 -2.86
N ALA A 82 4.58 16.20 -4.01
CA ALA A 82 4.32 14.79 -4.27
C ALA A 82 5.62 13.97 -4.26
N PHE A 83 6.69 14.54 -4.83
CA PHE A 83 8.02 13.94 -4.81
C PHE A 83 8.62 13.87 -3.40
N LEU A 84 8.43 14.89 -2.57
CA LEU A 84 8.81 14.89 -1.16
C LEU A 84 8.06 13.80 -0.39
N ASN A 85 6.76 13.62 -0.60
CA ASN A 85 6.00 12.52 0.02
C ASN A 85 6.62 11.15 -0.32
N ALA A 86 6.98 10.91 -1.58
CA ALA A 86 7.64 9.66 -1.99
C ALA A 86 9.04 9.46 -1.39
N GLN A 87 9.80 10.54 -1.24
CA GLN A 87 11.07 10.56 -0.54
C GLN A 87 10.92 10.20 0.95
N LEU A 88 9.92 10.76 1.62
CA LEU A 88 9.61 10.49 3.02
C LEU A 88 9.20 9.03 3.23
N ILE A 89 8.29 8.51 2.40
CA ILE A 89 7.89 7.09 2.42
C ILE A 89 9.11 6.17 2.29
N SER A 90 10.04 6.50 1.39
CA SER A 90 11.24 5.69 1.18
C SER A 90 12.15 5.66 2.42
N ASN A 91 12.35 6.81 3.08
CA ASN A 91 13.12 6.93 4.32
C ASN A 91 12.44 6.22 5.50
N LEU A 92 11.14 6.45 5.67
CA LEU A 92 10.36 5.94 6.81
C LEU A 92 10.19 4.41 6.80
N ARG A 93 10.52 3.75 5.69
CA ARG A 93 10.61 2.29 5.60
C ARG A 93 11.94 1.73 6.12
N LYS A 94 12.90 2.58 6.45
CA LYS A 94 14.22 2.20 6.98
C LYS A 94 14.22 2.15 8.51
N ARG A 95 15.22 1.48 9.08
CA ARG A 95 15.41 1.33 10.53
C ARG A 95 15.81 2.66 11.20
N ALA A 96 16.54 3.49 10.46
CA ALA A 96 16.86 4.86 10.84
C ALA A 96 16.58 5.79 9.65
N TYR A 97 16.15 7.00 9.96
CA TYR A 97 15.73 8.03 9.01
C TYR A 97 16.02 9.41 9.63
N PRO A 98 16.08 10.49 8.82
CA PRO A 98 16.24 11.85 9.35
C PRO A 98 15.13 12.20 10.34
N ALA A 99 15.49 12.88 11.44
CA ALA A 99 14.61 13.09 12.59
C ALA A 99 13.31 13.84 12.23
N GLN A 100 13.38 14.72 11.24
CA GLN A 100 12.25 15.50 10.73
C GLN A 100 11.25 14.69 9.89
N ALA A 101 11.65 13.53 9.37
CA ALA A 101 10.87 12.81 8.36
C ALA A 101 9.45 12.40 8.83
N PRO A 102 9.23 11.83 10.04
CA PRO A 102 7.89 11.46 10.47
C PRO A 102 6.98 12.68 10.63
N ALA A 103 7.47 13.75 11.27
CA ALA A 103 6.70 14.97 11.49
C ALA A 103 6.33 15.65 10.17
N LEU A 104 7.27 15.73 9.23
CA LEU A 104 7.03 16.30 7.91
C LEU A 104 6.03 15.48 7.09
N PHE A 105 6.12 14.15 7.12
CA PHE A 105 5.14 13.28 6.45
C PHE A 105 3.71 13.53 6.96
N ARG A 106 3.55 13.58 8.28
CA ARG A 106 2.24 13.84 8.90
C ARG A 106 1.73 15.25 8.60
N ARG A 107 2.60 16.26 8.64
CA ARG A 107 2.27 17.64 8.30
C ARG A 107 1.76 17.75 6.85
N ILE A 108 2.45 17.12 5.91
CA ILE A 108 2.05 17.11 4.50
C ILE A 108 0.63 16.52 4.34
N TRP A 109 0.34 15.38 4.97
CA TRP A 109 -0.99 14.78 4.90
C TRP A 109 -2.06 15.55 5.67
N ALA A 110 -1.69 16.30 6.71
CA ALA A 110 -2.63 17.15 7.44
C ALA A 110 -2.99 18.43 6.66
N GLU A 111 -2.04 19.01 5.93
CA GLU A 111 -2.20 20.31 5.25
C GLU A 111 -2.54 20.19 3.76
N GLU A 112 -2.08 19.14 3.07
CA GLU A 112 -2.07 19.08 1.59
C GLU A 112 -2.64 17.75 1.04
N ALA A 113 -3.51 17.07 1.80
CA ALA A 113 -4.11 15.80 1.39
C ALA A 113 -4.79 15.88 0.01
N ASP A 114 -5.61 16.92 -0.23
CA ASP A 114 -6.36 17.09 -1.47
C ASP A 114 -5.43 17.18 -2.70
N HIS A 115 -4.33 17.93 -2.56
CA HIS A 115 -3.33 18.04 -3.61
C HIS A 115 -2.65 16.69 -3.90
N LEU A 116 -2.28 15.96 -2.84
CA LEU A 116 -1.67 14.63 -2.99
C LEU A 116 -2.62 13.61 -3.60
N LEU A 117 -3.90 13.62 -3.22
CA LEU A 117 -4.95 12.78 -3.80
C LEU A 117 -5.12 13.06 -5.30
N GLY A 118 -5.04 14.33 -5.72
CA GLY A 118 -5.12 14.73 -7.13
C GLY A 118 -3.86 14.47 -7.96
N THR A 119 -2.70 14.29 -7.31
CA THR A 119 -1.39 14.22 -8.01
C THR A 119 -0.78 12.81 -8.01
N LEU A 120 -0.92 12.06 -6.92
CA LEU A 120 -0.30 10.76 -6.75
C LEU A 120 -1.10 9.66 -7.46
N ASN A 121 -0.41 8.75 -8.13
CA ASN A 121 -1.05 7.52 -8.59
C ASN A 121 -1.41 6.60 -7.40
N LEU A 122 -2.34 5.66 -7.63
CA LEU A 122 -2.83 4.73 -6.60
C LEU A 122 -1.72 3.95 -5.89
N ARG A 123 -0.62 3.62 -6.57
CA ARG A 123 0.50 2.89 -5.95
C ARG A 123 1.20 3.74 -4.87
N TRP A 124 1.35 5.04 -5.11
CA TRP A 124 1.91 5.96 -4.12
C TRP A 124 0.90 6.29 -3.02
N LEU A 125 -0.40 6.37 -3.32
CA LEU A 125 -1.45 6.51 -2.31
C LEU A 125 -1.48 5.30 -1.35
N VAL A 126 -1.45 4.08 -1.88
CA VAL A 126 -1.30 2.86 -1.07
C VAL A 126 -0.01 2.88 -0.26
N SER A 127 1.10 3.33 -0.84
CA SER A 127 2.36 3.44 -0.11
C SER A 127 2.30 4.47 1.03
N SER A 128 1.55 5.55 0.85
CA SER A 128 1.34 6.60 1.85
C SER A 128 0.49 6.08 3.00
N VAL A 129 -0.63 5.40 2.70
CA VAL A 129 -1.52 4.89 3.76
C VAL A 129 -0.84 3.81 4.60
N GLN A 130 0.01 2.99 3.97
CA GLN A 130 0.84 2.01 4.67
C GLN A 130 1.92 2.64 5.55
N THR A 131 2.32 3.87 5.29
CA THR A 131 3.34 4.57 6.10
C THR A 131 2.75 5.04 7.44
N PHE A 132 1.46 5.39 7.48
CA PHE A 132 0.76 5.67 8.74
C PHE A 132 0.77 4.48 9.70
N ALA A 133 0.86 3.25 9.20
CA ALA A 133 0.88 2.02 10.00
C ALA A 133 1.99 2.03 11.08
N ASP A 134 3.15 2.59 10.73
CA ASP A 134 4.32 2.67 11.60
C ASP A 134 4.55 4.12 12.11
N HIS A 135 4.08 5.15 11.39
CA HIS A 135 4.43 6.56 11.63
C HIS A 135 3.27 7.52 11.88
N GLY A 136 2.04 7.01 12.02
CA GLY A 136 0.88 7.81 12.39
C GLY A 136 1.00 8.43 13.79
N GLU A 137 0.49 9.65 13.94
CA GLU A 137 0.45 10.41 15.21
C GLU A 137 -0.45 9.68 16.22
N THR A 138 -1.67 9.35 15.78
CA THR A 138 -2.72 8.78 16.62
C THR A 138 -2.80 7.27 16.49
N ALA A 139 -3.43 6.62 17.47
CA ALA A 139 -3.71 5.18 17.40
C ALA A 139 -4.60 4.86 16.19
N ALA A 140 -5.61 5.68 15.91
CA ALA A 140 -6.49 5.51 14.76
C ALA A 140 -5.72 5.52 13.43
N GLN A 141 -4.77 6.45 13.23
CA GLN A 141 -3.90 6.48 12.05
C GLN A 141 -3.09 5.19 11.91
N ARG A 142 -2.46 4.72 13.00
CA ARG A 142 -1.63 3.52 12.97
C ARG A 142 -2.45 2.26 12.72
N GLU A 143 -3.55 2.09 13.43
CA GLU A 143 -4.39 0.90 13.33
C GLU A 143 -5.08 0.81 11.96
N ALA A 144 -5.64 1.92 11.43
CA ALA A 144 -6.19 1.96 10.08
C ALA A 144 -5.10 1.73 9.03
N GLY A 145 -3.92 2.32 9.21
CA GLY A 145 -2.74 2.09 8.37
C GLY A 145 -2.32 0.62 8.33
N GLN A 146 -2.29 -0.08 9.47
CA GLN A 146 -2.00 -1.52 9.54
C GLN A 146 -3.09 -2.36 8.86
N GLY A 147 -4.37 -2.02 9.07
CA GLY A 147 -5.49 -2.68 8.40
C GLY A 147 -5.39 -2.61 6.89
N LEU A 148 -5.15 -1.40 6.35
CA LEU A 148 -4.99 -1.18 4.90
C LEU A 148 -3.69 -1.81 4.37
N ARG A 149 -2.61 -1.81 5.15
CA ARG A 149 -1.36 -2.52 4.82
C ARG A 149 -1.59 -4.00 4.60
N MET A 150 -2.29 -4.65 5.51
CA MET A 150 -2.63 -6.07 5.40
C MET A 150 -3.59 -6.33 4.24
N LEU A 151 -4.65 -5.53 4.09
CA LEU A 151 -5.63 -5.68 3.02
C LEU A 151 -4.97 -5.61 1.63
N PHE A 152 -4.29 -4.52 1.32
CA PHE A 152 -3.64 -4.36 0.01
C PHE A 152 -2.46 -5.33 -0.20
N GLY A 153 -1.73 -5.67 0.87
CA GLY A 153 -0.64 -6.64 0.82
C GLY A 153 -1.12 -8.04 0.45
N MET A 154 -2.16 -8.54 1.13
CA MET A 154 -2.75 -9.85 0.86
C MET A 154 -3.43 -9.90 -0.51
N MET A 155 -4.15 -8.85 -0.89
CA MET A 155 -4.71 -8.73 -2.24
C MET A 155 -3.64 -8.83 -3.32
N LYS A 156 -2.52 -8.12 -3.17
CA LYS A 156 -1.42 -8.16 -4.15
C LYS A 156 -0.86 -9.57 -4.30
N LEU A 157 -0.62 -10.28 -3.19
CA LEU A 157 -0.13 -11.67 -3.22
C LEU A 157 -1.12 -12.60 -3.91
N TYR A 158 -2.40 -12.46 -3.56
CA TYR A 158 -3.48 -13.27 -4.13
C TYR A 158 -3.67 -13.01 -5.63
N GLU A 159 -3.76 -11.75 -6.07
CA GLU A 159 -3.92 -11.42 -7.49
C GLU A 159 -2.68 -11.83 -8.30
N PHE A 160 -1.48 -11.75 -7.71
CA PHE A 160 -0.25 -12.24 -8.35
C PHE A 160 -0.26 -13.76 -8.51
N GLU A 161 -0.55 -14.54 -7.46
CA GLU A 161 -0.67 -16.00 -7.56
C GLU A 161 -1.73 -16.39 -8.58
N ARG A 162 -2.88 -15.71 -8.52
CA ARG A 162 -3.99 -15.91 -9.45
C ARG A 162 -3.61 -15.70 -10.91
N SER A 163 -2.64 -14.82 -11.22
CA SER A 163 -2.21 -14.56 -12.59
C SER A 163 -1.62 -15.79 -13.30
N PHE A 164 -1.17 -16.79 -12.54
CA PHE A 164 -0.68 -18.06 -13.06
C PHE A 164 -1.81 -19.10 -13.30
N GLY A 165 -3.05 -18.78 -12.94
CA GLY A 165 -4.19 -19.71 -13.00
C GLY A 165 -4.83 -19.91 -14.39
N GLY A 166 -4.23 -19.36 -15.46
CA GLY A 166 -4.68 -19.56 -16.85
C GLY A 166 -6.01 -18.88 -17.23
N LEU A 167 -6.58 -18.08 -16.32
CA LEU A 167 -7.73 -17.21 -16.60
C LEU A 167 -7.28 -15.76 -16.50
N ASP A 168 -7.79 -14.93 -17.40
CA ASP A 168 -7.67 -13.47 -17.28
C ASP A 168 -7.99 -13.04 -15.83
N PRO A 169 -7.16 -12.16 -15.21
CA PRO A 169 -7.33 -11.76 -13.82
C PRO A 169 -8.72 -11.20 -13.52
N SER A 170 -9.36 -10.50 -14.45
CA SER A 170 -10.69 -9.90 -14.27
C SER A 170 -11.83 -10.92 -14.32
N LYS A 171 -11.58 -12.10 -14.90
CA LYS A 171 -12.62 -13.12 -15.13
C LYS A 171 -12.94 -13.87 -13.85
N GLU A 172 -14.22 -14.03 -13.53
CA GLU A 172 -14.63 -14.82 -12.38
C GLU A 172 -14.61 -16.33 -12.65
N HIS A 173 -14.51 -17.14 -11.60
CA HIS A 173 -14.57 -18.60 -11.72
C HIS A 173 -16.02 -19.09 -11.87
N GLY A 174 -16.22 -20.11 -12.70
CA GLY A 174 -17.48 -20.85 -12.76
C GLY A 174 -17.64 -21.84 -11.59
N PHE A 175 -18.86 -22.29 -11.31
CA PHE A 175 -19.15 -23.14 -10.14
C PHE A 175 -18.83 -24.63 -10.34
N GLY A 176 -18.75 -25.12 -11.59
CA GLY A 176 -18.66 -26.56 -11.89
C GLY A 176 -17.32 -27.21 -11.57
N LYS A 177 -16.23 -26.43 -11.49
CA LYS A 177 -14.86 -26.93 -11.25
C LYS A 177 -14.39 -26.71 -9.81
N ARG A 178 -15.28 -26.32 -8.90
CA ARG A 178 -14.89 -26.05 -7.50
C ARG A 178 -14.57 -27.36 -6.78
N VAL A 179 -13.31 -27.51 -6.37
CA VAL A 179 -12.89 -28.57 -5.45
C VAL A 179 -13.42 -28.24 -4.04
N LYS A 180 -14.14 -29.18 -3.43
CA LYS A 180 -14.64 -29.06 -2.05
C LYS A 180 -13.65 -29.72 -1.11
N THR A 181 -12.74 -28.94 -0.57
CA THR A 181 -11.78 -29.37 0.46
C THR A 181 -11.76 -28.35 1.60
N ARG A 182 -11.26 -28.76 2.77
CA ARG A 182 -10.95 -27.81 3.84
C ARG A 182 -9.85 -26.86 3.37
N LEU A 183 -9.95 -25.60 3.79
CA LEU A 183 -8.89 -24.63 3.52
C LEU A 183 -7.68 -24.91 4.45
N PRO A 184 -6.49 -24.42 4.10
CA PRO A 184 -5.34 -24.45 5.02
C PRO A 184 -5.71 -23.89 6.41
N LEU A 185 -5.00 -24.36 7.44
CA LEU A 185 -5.24 -23.99 8.84
C LEU A 185 -6.64 -24.37 9.36
N ASP A 186 -7.22 -25.44 8.80
CA ASP A 186 -8.53 -25.98 9.17
C ASP A 186 -9.70 -24.99 9.04
N MET A 187 -9.58 -24.02 8.14
CA MET A 187 -10.62 -23.01 7.93
C MET A 187 -11.79 -23.56 7.10
N GLU A 188 -13.00 -23.21 7.53
CA GLU A 188 -14.20 -23.49 6.75
C GLU A 188 -14.24 -22.63 5.46
N PRO A 189 -14.69 -23.19 4.33
CA PRO A 189 -14.79 -22.43 3.09
C PRO A 189 -15.78 -21.26 3.20
N PHE A 190 -15.42 -20.12 2.60
CA PHE A 190 -16.30 -18.96 2.53
C PHE A 190 -17.67 -19.28 1.89
N SER A 191 -18.74 -18.85 2.54
CA SER A 191 -20.11 -18.92 2.02
C SER A 191 -20.37 -17.81 1.02
N LEU A 192 -20.37 -18.13 -0.27
CA LEU A 192 -20.57 -17.13 -1.34
C LEU A 192 -21.91 -16.38 -1.26
N LEU A 193 -22.98 -16.99 -0.73
CA LEU A 193 -24.31 -16.35 -0.68
C LEU A 193 -24.58 -15.67 0.66
N HIS A 194 -24.22 -16.32 1.76
CA HIS A 194 -24.59 -15.90 3.10
C HIS A 194 -23.41 -15.39 3.93
N GLY A 195 -22.17 -15.54 3.44
CA GLY A 195 -20.98 -15.01 4.09
C GLY A 195 -20.80 -13.51 3.80
N GLY A 196 -20.27 -12.80 4.80
CA GLY A 196 -19.97 -11.38 4.75
C GLY A 196 -18.51 -11.03 5.04
N LEU A 197 -17.58 -11.98 4.88
CA LEU A 197 -16.15 -11.76 5.12
C LEU A 197 -15.59 -10.62 4.25
N ASP A 198 -16.03 -10.52 3.00
CA ASP A 198 -15.71 -9.42 2.08
C ASP A 198 -16.04 -8.05 2.67
N ILE A 199 -17.19 -7.92 3.31
CA ILE A 199 -17.61 -6.68 3.99
C ILE A 199 -16.85 -6.51 5.31
N ASN A 200 -16.71 -7.58 6.10
CA ASN A 200 -16.13 -7.52 7.45
C ASN A 200 -14.62 -7.26 7.46
N VAL A 201 -13.91 -7.43 6.35
CA VAL A 201 -12.49 -7.01 6.23
C VAL A 201 -12.32 -5.56 5.77
N ILE A 202 -13.37 -4.95 5.20
CA ILE A 202 -13.33 -3.57 4.68
C ILE A 202 -13.97 -2.58 5.66
N ALA A 203 -15.20 -2.85 6.10
CA ALA A 203 -16.01 -1.90 6.85
C ALA A 203 -15.38 -1.46 8.19
N PRO A 204 -14.79 -2.35 9.02
CA PRO A 204 -14.14 -1.92 10.26
C PRO A 204 -12.92 -1.04 10.02
N VAL A 205 -12.15 -1.30 8.97
CA VAL A 205 -10.97 -0.50 8.60
C VAL A 205 -11.39 0.89 8.13
N TRP A 206 -12.46 0.96 7.33
CA TRP A 206 -13.07 2.23 6.94
C TRP A 206 -13.54 3.01 8.16
N GLU A 207 -14.41 2.42 8.99
CA GLU A 207 -14.97 3.09 10.18
C GLU A 207 -13.88 3.60 11.13
N LEU A 208 -12.83 2.81 11.33
CA LEU A 208 -11.68 3.22 12.12
C LEU A 208 -10.94 4.41 11.52
N SER A 209 -10.72 4.42 10.19
CA SER A 209 -10.07 5.55 9.53
C SER A 209 -10.85 6.85 9.65
N GLN A 210 -12.19 6.78 9.68
CA GLN A 210 -13.07 7.95 9.80
C GLN A 210 -12.97 8.64 11.17
N LYS A 211 -12.31 8.01 12.17
CA LYS A 211 -12.09 8.60 13.50
C LYS A 211 -10.94 9.62 13.53
N ASP A 212 -10.18 9.76 12.44
CA ASP A 212 -9.04 10.67 12.38
C ASP A 212 -9.02 11.46 11.06
N PRO A 213 -9.07 12.81 11.13
CA PRO A 213 -9.25 13.65 9.93
C PRO A 213 -8.04 13.65 8.99
N VAL A 214 -6.86 13.23 9.43
CA VAL A 214 -5.64 13.24 8.60
C VAL A 214 -5.59 12.02 7.69
N ILE A 215 -5.94 10.83 8.20
CA ILE A 215 -5.91 9.59 7.41
C ILE A 215 -7.22 9.33 6.66
N ALA A 216 -8.36 9.85 7.18
CA ALA A 216 -9.68 9.57 6.62
C ALA A 216 -9.80 9.85 5.11
N PRO A 217 -9.36 10.99 4.56
CA PRO A 217 -9.50 11.27 3.12
C PRO A 217 -8.75 10.27 2.25
N LEU A 218 -7.53 9.90 2.65
CA LEU A 218 -6.71 8.92 1.95
C LEU A 218 -7.30 7.51 2.01
N ALA A 219 -7.72 7.09 3.20
CA ALA A 219 -8.31 5.78 3.42
C ALA A 219 -9.63 5.64 2.65
N GLU A 220 -10.49 6.66 2.71
CA GLU A 220 -11.76 6.69 1.98
C GLU A 220 -11.54 6.63 0.47
N HIS A 221 -10.66 7.48 -0.08
CA HIS A 221 -10.35 7.46 -1.51
C HIS A 221 -9.88 6.08 -1.97
N LEU A 222 -8.93 5.46 -1.26
CA LEU A 222 -8.43 4.13 -1.60
C LEU A 222 -9.49 3.03 -1.51
N LEU A 223 -10.40 3.12 -0.53
CA LEU A 223 -11.48 2.15 -0.38
C LEU A 223 -12.60 2.35 -1.40
N GLN A 224 -12.85 3.59 -1.84
CA GLN A 224 -13.75 3.89 -2.96
C GLN A 224 -13.19 3.31 -4.27
N GLU A 225 -11.91 3.50 -4.54
CA GLU A 225 -11.21 2.89 -5.68
C GLU A 225 -11.27 1.36 -5.63
N LEU A 226 -11.07 0.78 -4.44
CA LEU A 226 -11.17 -0.66 -4.22
C LEU A 226 -12.56 -1.23 -4.59
N ILE A 227 -13.64 -0.58 -4.19
CA ILE A 227 -15.00 -1.06 -4.47
C ILE A 227 -15.47 -0.72 -5.90
N ALA A 228 -14.85 0.27 -6.53
CA ALA A 228 -15.08 0.63 -7.93
C ALA A 228 -14.30 -0.27 -8.92
N GLU A 229 -13.20 -0.87 -8.47
CA GLU A 229 -12.33 -1.74 -9.27
C GLU A 229 -13.12 -2.87 -9.97
N ARG A 230 -12.88 -3.04 -11.26
CA ARG A 230 -13.65 -3.93 -12.13
C ARG A 230 -13.08 -5.35 -12.19
N GLY A 231 -11.81 -5.53 -11.85
CA GLY A 231 -11.10 -6.79 -12.01
C GLY A 231 -10.82 -7.55 -10.72
N GLY A 232 -10.77 -6.90 -9.57
CA GLY A 232 -10.26 -7.48 -8.32
C GLY A 232 -11.15 -8.53 -7.66
N VAL A 233 -10.59 -9.22 -6.64
CA VAL A 233 -11.25 -10.29 -5.87
C VAL A 233 -12.67 -9.96 -5.44
N PHE A 234 -12.91 -8.77 -4.89
CA PHE A 234 -14.22 -8.36 -4.38
C PHE A 234 -15.25 -8.24 -5.50
N ARG A 235 -14.86 -7.67 -6.65
CA ARG A 235 -15.73 -7.56 -7.83
C ARG A 235 -16.10 -8.92 -8.38
N ARG A 236 -15.12 -9.83 -8.48
CA ARG A 236 -15.36 -11.21 -8.94
C ARG A 236 -16.28 -11.96 -7.99
N LEU A 237 -16.08 -11.83 -6.67
CA LEU A 237 -16.98 -12.43 -5.68
C LEU A 237 -18.41 -11.89 -5.79
N ALA A 238 -18.58 -10.57 -5.98
CA ALA A 238 -19.90 -9.96 -6.18
C ALA A 238 -20.60 -10.50 -7.45
N GLN A 239 -19.87 -10.61 -8.57
CA GLN A 239 -20.39 -11.19 -9.82
C GLN A 239 -20.77 -12.65 -9.66
N MET A 240 -19.93 -13.45 -9.00
CA MET A 240 -20.23 -14.85 -8.68
C MET A 240 -21.48 -14.95 -7.79
N ARG A 241 -21.60 -14.13 -6.75
CA ARG A 241 -22.77 -14.09 -5.87
C ARG A 241 -24.05 -13.81 -6.66
N ALA A 242 -24.02 -12.79 -7.53
CA ALA A 242 -25.15 -12.45 -8.40
C ALA A 242 -25.52 -13.59 -9.36
N LYS A 243 -24.54 -14.24 -9.99
CA LYS A 243 -24.79 -15.40 -10.88
C LYS A 243 -25.43 -16.57 -10.12
N LYS A 244 -24.95 -16.86 -8.91
CA LYS A 244 -25.48 -17.95 -8.08
C LYS A 244 -26.90 -17.68 -7.60
N ALA A 245 -27.20 -16.44 -7.18
CA ALA A 245 -28.54 -16.03 -6.78
C ALA A 245 -29.55 -16.21 -7.94
N ARG A 246 -29.19 -15.79 -9.16
CA ARG A 246 -30.03 -16.01 -10.35
C ARG A 246 -30.28 -17.49 -10.67
N GLN A 247 -29.28 -18.35 -10.46
CA GLN A 247 -29.44 -19.80 -10.65
C GLN A 247 -30.39 -20.42 -9.62
N GLN A 248 -30.41 -19.93 -8.38
CA GLN A 248 -31.32 -20.40 -7.35
C GLN A 248 -32.76 -19.92 -7.58
N ALA A 249 -32.95 -18.67 -8.02
CA ALA A 249 -34.28 -18.12 -8.30
C ALA A 249 -34.98 -18.76 -9.51
N ARG A 250 -34.24 -19.48 -10.37
CA ARG A 250 -34.78 -20.20 -11.54
C ARG A 250 -35.13 -21.66 -11.25
N LYS A 251 -34.78 -22.16 -10.07
CA LYS A 251 -35.13 -23.50 -9.59
C LYS A 251 -36.36 -23.40 -8.70
#